data_AF-A0A8J3SRI1-F1
#
_entry.id   AF-A0A8J3SRI1-F1
#
_cell.length_a   1.000
_cell.length_b   1.000
_cell.length_c   1.000
_cell.angle_alpha   90.00
_cell.angle_beta   90.00
_cell.angle_gamma   90.00
#
_symmetry.space_group_name_H-M   'P 1'
#
loop_
_entity.id
_entity.type
_entity.pdbx_description
1 polymer ?
#
loop_
_entity_poly.entity_id
_entity_poly.type
_entity_poly.pdbx_seq_one_letter_code
_entity_poly.pdbx_strand_id
1 'polypeptide(L)'
;MLRLGARAQPERTATLPGRRAGDRGAASVETALMLPVIVFLLFAIIDFGRMFNAQITLTEAAREGARAVALGHLAAPRVASVMQGLSPVSSTVTSCPSAPDPGADAVVEVRYSFEFITPVAGLAALFGGGLDGPITLSGRGVMPCLG
;
A
#
# COMPACT_ATOMS: atom_id res chain seq x y z
N MET A 1 -18.08 93.04 -32.24
CA MET A 1 -17.67 91.83 -32.95
C MET A 1 -16.42 91.27 -32.28
N LEU A 2 -16.51 90.18 -31.51
CA LEU A 2 -15.51 89.09 -31.50
C LEU A 2 -16.06 87.97 -30.61
N ARG A 3 -16.21 86.80 -31.21
CA ARG A 3 -16.59 85.54 -30.58
C ARG A 3 -15.46 85.08 -29.65
N LEU A 4 -15.76 84.73 -28.39
CA LEU A 4 -14.91 83.83 -27.61
C LEU A 4 -15.69 82.54 -27.36
N GLY A 5 -15.30 81.50 -28.08
CA GLY A 5 -15.88 80.18 -28.00
C GLY A 5 -15.57 79.52 -26.67
N ALA A 6 -16.61 79.14 -25.95
CA ALA A 6 -16.55 78.20 -24.84
C ALA A 6 -16.05 76.84 -25.37
N ARG A 7 -14.82 76.47 -24.99
CA ARG A 7 -14.29 75.12 -25.23
C ARG A 7 -14.90 74.17 -24.21
N ALA A 8 -15.80 73.30 -24.67
CA ALA A 8 -16.22 72.13 -23.93
C ALA A 8 -15.02 71.18 -23.80
N GLN A 9 -14.55 70.93 -22.58
CA GLN A 9 -13.61 69.85 -22.32
C GLN A 9 -14.40 68.53 -22.22
N PRO A 10 -14.05 67.50 -23.01
CA PRO A 10 -14.61 66.17 -22.81
C PRO A 10 -14.05 65.63 -21.50
N GLU A 11 -14.93 65.24 -20.60
CA GLU A 11 -14.57 64.51 -19.40
C GLU A 11 -13.85 63.23 -19.81
N ARG A 12 -12.55 63.16 -19.49
CA ARG A 12 -11.78 61.94 -19.63
C ARG A 12 -12.30 60.95 -18.61
N THR A 13 -13.24 60.11 -19.03
CA THR A 13 -13.64 58.90 -18.34
C THR A 13 -12.40 58.04 -18.12
N ALA A 14 -11.86 58.09 -16.92
CA ALA A 14 -10.80 57.20 -16.47
C ALA A 14 -11.38 55.78 -16.38
N THR A 15 -11.22 54.99 -17.44
CA THR A 15 -11.44 53.55 -17.40
C THR A 15 -10.37 52.93 -16.51
N LEU A 16 -10.74 52.60 -15.28
CA LEU A 16 -9.87 51.84 -14.38
C LEU A 16 -9.61 50.46 -15.00
N PRO A 17 -8.36 50.01 -15.10
CA PRO A 17 -8.06 48.69 -15.65
C PRO A 17 -8.68 47.63 -14.74
N GLY A 18 -9.54 46.79 -15.33
CA GLY A 18 -10.19 45.68 -14.66
C GLY A 18 -9.16 44.79 -13.96
N ARG A 19 -9.30 44.68 -12.64
CA ARG A 19 -8.45 43.88 -11.76
C ARG A 19 -8.55 42.42 -12.20
N ARG A 20 -7.49 41.89 -12.82
CA ARG A 20 -7.39 40.51 -13.30
C ARG A 20 -7.58 39.56 -12.13
N ALA A 21 -8.76 38.95 -12.03
CA ALA A 21 -9.11 37.93 -11.05
C ALA A 21 -8.52 36.54 -11.38
N GLY A 22 -7.62 36.44 -12.38
CA GLY A 22 -7.18 35.18 -12.99
C GLY A 22 -6.15 34.37 -12.19
N ASP A 23 -5.31 35.01 -11.36
CA ASP A 23 -4.19 34.29 -10.72
C ASP A 23 -4.62 33.38 -9.55
N ARG A 24 -5.73 33.70 -8.88
CA ARG A 24 -6.16 32.94 -7.68
C ARG A 24 -6.78 31.58 -8.04
N GLY A 25 -7.35 31.44 -9.23
CA GLY A 25 -7.95 30.18 -9.70
C GLY A 25 -6.92 29.25 -10.36
N ALA A 26 -5.88 29.80 -10.99
CA ALA A 26 -4.85 29.00 -11.66
C ALA A 26 -4.11 28.08 -10.66
N ALA A 27 -3.67 28.62 -9.52
CA ALA A 27 -2.99 27.84 -8.48
C ALA A 27 -3.85 26.68 -7.92
N SER A 28 -5.17 26.86 -7.81
CA SER A 28 -6.06 25.78 -7.38
C SER A 28 -6.19 24.66 -8.42
N VAL A 29 -6.15 25.00 -9.72
CA VAL A 29 -6.24 24.03 -10.81
C VAL A 29 -4.93 23.25 -10.97
N GLU A 30 -3.79 23.91 -10.85
CA GLU A 30 -2.47 23.27 -10.85
C GLU A 30 -2.35 22.23 -9.73
N THR A 31 -2.79 22.60 -8.52
CA THR A 31 -2.77 21.69 -7.38
C THR A 31 -3.76 20.54 -7.55
N ALA A 32 -4.95 20.80 -8.10
CA ALA A 32 -5.95 19.77 -8.38
C ALA A 32 -5.45 18.72 -9.39
N LEU A 33 -4.57 19.11 -10.32
CA LEU A 33 -3.98 18.18 -11.29
C LEU A 33 -2.91 17.27 -10.65
N MET A 34 -2.14 17.77 -9.69
CA MET A 34 -1.10 16.99 -9.00
C MET A 34 -1.66 16.12 -7.87
N LEU A 35 -2.73 16.55 -7.21
CA LEU A 35 -3.39 15.86 -6.11
C LEU A 35 -3.65 14.36 -6.37
N PRO A 36 -4.25 13.93 -7.50
CA PRO A 36 -4.52 12.51 -7.75
C PRO A 36 -3.25 11.66 -7.78
N VAL A 37 -2.14 12.20 -8.29
CA VAL A 37 -0.84 11.49 -8.32
C VAL A 37 -0.28 11.32 -6.92
N ILE A 38 -0.34 12.37 -6.09
CA ILE A 38 0.15 12.34 -4.71
C ILE A 38 -0.71 11.38 -3.87
N VAL A 39 -2.04 11.44 -3.99
CA VAL A 39 -2.96 10.54 -3.27
C VAL A 39 -2.74 9.08 -3.68
N PHE A 40 -2.57 8.82 -4.98
CA PHE A 40 -2.25 7.48 -5.47
C PHE A 40 -0.94 6.96 -4.89
N LEU A 41 0.11 7.79 -4.88
CA LEU A 41 1.41 7.42 -4.30
C LEU A 41 1.30 7.13 -2.80
N LEU A 42 0.57 7.94 -2.04
CA LEU A 42 0.34 7.72 -0.61
C LEU A 42 -0.36 6.39 -0.37
N PHE A 43 -1.41 6.09 -1.12
CA PHE A 43 -2.12 4.83 -0.99
C PHE A 43 -1.23 3.62 -1.33
N ALA A 44 -0.43 3.72 -2.40
CA ALA A 44 0.53 2.69 -2.76
C ALA A 44 1.55 2.43 -1.63
N ILE A 45 2.07 3.48 -0.99
CA ILE A 45 3.01 3.34 0.14
C ILE A 45 2.34 2.69 1.35
N ILE A 46 1.09 3.05 1.65
CA ILE A 46 0.33 2.48 2.78
C ILE A 46 0.15 0.97 2.59
N ASP A 47 -0.34 0.53 1.43
CA ASP A 47 -0.55 -0.90 1.19
C ASP A 47 0.76 -1.66 1.04
N PHE A 48 1.79 -1.06 0.42
CA PHE A 48 3.12 -1.66 0.36
C PHE A 48 3.70 -1.89 1.76
N GLY A 49 3.57 -0.91 2.66
CA GLY A 49 4.03 -1.04 4.04
C GLY A 49 3.32 -2.16 4.79
N ARG A 50 2.00 -2.30 4.62
CA ARG A 50 1.21 -3.40 5.19
C ARG A 50 1.63 -4.76 4.62
N MET A 51 1.79 -4.85 3.30
CA MET A 51 2.20 -6.08 2.62
C MET A 51 3.60 -6.52 3.07
N PHE A 52 4.53 -5.58 3.21
CA PHE A 52 5.88 -5.86 3.68
C PHE A 52 5.91 -6.30 5.15
N ASN A 53 5.13 -5.64 6.02
CA ASN A 53 4.97 -6.08 7.40
C ASN A 53 4.41 -7.50 7.48
N ALA A 54 3.37 -7.82 6.69
CA ALA A 54 2.81 -9.17 6.62
C ALA A 54 3.85 -10.21 6.16
N GLN A 55 4.70 -9.87 5.19
CA GLN A 55 5.79 -10.75 4.75
C GLN A 55 6.80 -11.06 5.86
N ILE A 56 7.21 -10.06 6.63
CA ILE A 56 8.12 -10.28 7.77
C ILE A 56 7.47 -11.26 8.75
N THR A 57 6.23 -10.97 9.17
CA THR A 57 5.48 -11.80 10.12
C THR A 57 5.31 -13.25 9.63
N LEU A 58 5.05 -13.45 8.34
CA LEU A 58 4.94 -14.79 7.73
C LEU A 58 6.25 -15.58 7.83
N THR A 59 7.39 -14.94 7.54
CA THR A 59 8.69 -15.60 7.61
C THR A 59 9.09 -15.95 9.05
N GLU A 60 8.79 -15.07 10.00
CA GLU A 60 9.03 -15.32 11.42
C GLU A 60 8.14 -16.46 11.93
N ALA A 61 6.84 -16.44 11.61
CA ALA A 61 5.90 -17.48 11.99
C ALA A 61 6.31 -18.85 11.43
N ALA A 62 6.75 -18.90 10.17
CA ALA A 62 7.20 -20.13 9.54
C ALA A 62 8.46 -20.70 10.20
N ARG A 63 9.44 -19.86 10.55
CA ARG A 63 10.66 -20.28 11.26
C ARG A 63 10.37 -20.77 12.68
N GLU A 64 9.50 -20.07 13.40
CA GLU A 64 9.12 -20.46 14.76
C GLU A 64 8.30 -21.77 14.74
N GLY A 65 7.44 -21.95 13.73
CA GLY A 65 6.74 -23.21 13.47
C GLY A 65 7.70 -24.36 13.16
N ALA A 66 8.66 -24.15 12.26
CA ALA A 66 9.66 -25.17 11.90
C ALA A 66 10.51 -25.58 13.10
N ARG A 67 10.91 -24.62 13.94
CA ARG A 67 11.61 -24.90 15.20
C ARG A 67 10.76 -25.72 16.15
N ALA A 68 9.48 -25.38 16.32
CA ALA A 68 8.58 -26.14 17.18
C ALA A 68 8.48 -27.61 16.73
N VAL A 69 8.35 -27.83 15.42
CA VAL A 69 8.27 -29.18 14.84
C VAL A 69 9.58 -29.94 14.99
N ALA A 70 10.73 -29.30 14.77
CA ALA A 70 12.04 -29.91 14.98
C ALA A 70 12.28 -30.35 16.44
N LEU A 71 11.61 -29.70 17.40
CA LEU A 71 11.62 -30.05 18.83
C LEU A 71 10.52 -31.04 19.23
N GLY A 72 9.72 -31.53 18.27
CA GLY A 72 8.61 -32.46 18.55
C GLY A 72 7.32 -31.80 19.07
N HIS A 73 7.17 -30.49 18.91
CA HIS A 73 5.97 -29.74 19.29
C HIS A 73 5.08 -29.42 18.08
N LEU A 74 3.82 -29.06 18.34
CA LEU A 74 2.87 -28.64 17.31
C LEU A 74 3.21 -27.23 16.79
N ALA A 75 3.29 -27.05 15.46
CA ALA A 75 3.54 -25.75 14.83
C ALA A 75 2.38 -24.76 15.02
N ALA A 76 1.13 -25.23 14.93
CA ALA A 76 -0.07 -24.39 14.87
C ALA A 76 -0.18 -23.34 15.99
N PRO A 77 -0.03 -23.65 17.30
CA PRO A 77 -0.11 -22.64 18.35
C PRO A 77 1.02 -21.61 18.30
N ARG A 78 2.22 -22.00 17.83
CA ARG A 78 3.37 -21.09 17.71
C ARG A 78 3.20 -20.16 16.52
N VAL A 79 2.81 -20.68 15.36
CA VAL A 79 2.47 -19.89 14.17
C VAL A 79 1.35 -18.91 14.48
N ALA A 80 0.28 -19.34 15.15
CA ALA A 80 -0.84 -18.47 15.52
C ALA A 80 -0.45 -17.34 16.49
N SER A 81 0.50 -17.58 17.40
CA SER A 81 0.98 -16.56 18.34
C SER A 81 1.77 -15.44 17.68
N VAL A 82 2.44 -15.72 16.56
CA VAL A 82 3.20 -14.73 15.78
C VAL A 82 2.28 -13.94 14.86
N MET A 83 1.23 -14.58 14.31
CA MET A 83 0.38 -14.00 13.27
C MET A 83 -0.85 -13.25 13.79
N GLN A 84 -0.79 -12.72 15.01
CA GLN A 84 -1.91 -11.99 15.60
C GLN A 84 -2.32 -10.81 14.70
N GLY A 85 -3.55 -10.85 14.18
CA GLY A 85 -4.11 -9.81 13.32
C GLY A 85 -4.02 -10.08 11.81
N LEU A 86 -3.42 -11.19 11.37
CA LEU A 86 -3.49 -11.63 9.97
C LEU A 86 -4.59 -12.69 9.80
N SER A 87 -5.58 -12.41 8.94
CA SER A 87 -6.63 -13.35 8.58
C SER A 87 -7.15 -13.04 7.16
N PRO A 88 -7.45 -14.05 6.32
CA PRO A 88 -7.29 -15.49 6.54
C PRO A 88 -5.85 -15.98 6.33
N VAL A 89 -5.40 -16.91 7.18
CA VAL A 89 -4.07 -17.54 7.12
C VAL A 89 -4.22 -19.06 7.05
N SER A 90 -3.45 -19.71 6.19
CA SER A 90 -3.31 -21.17 6.15
C SER A 90 -1.86 -21.58 6.38
N SER A 91 -1.64 -22.72 7.04
CA SER A 91 -0.29 -23.27 7.24
C SER A 91 -0.25 -24.74 6.88
N THR A 92 0.85 -25.16 6.26
CA THR A 92 1.15 -26.53 5.90
C THR A 92 2.42 -26.95 6.62
N VAL A 93 2.35 -28.09 7.31
CA VAL A 93 3.42 -28.57 8.19
C VAL A 93 3.91 -29.92 7.70
N THR A 94 5.20 -30.02 7.47
CA THR A 94 5.92 -31.28 7.25
C THR A 94 6.64 -31.63 8.54
N SER A 95 6.16 -32.67 9.22
CA SER A 95 6.72 -33.15 10.48
C SER A 95 7.97 -34.00 10.28
N CYS A 96 8.80 -34.07 11.32
CA CYS A 96 9.95 -34.98 11.36
C CYS A 96 9.49 -36.45 11.32
N PRO A 97 10.24 -37.34 10.63
CA PRO A 97 9.99 -38.77 10.69
C PRO A 97 10.27 -39.30 12.09
N SER A 98 9.57 -40.37 12.48
CA SER A 98 9.78 -41.05 13.77
C SER A 98 11.02 -41.97 13.79
N ALA A 99 11.60 -42.23 12.62
CA ALA A 99 12.86 -42.95 12.48
C ALA A 99 14.02 -41.93 12.34
N PRO A 100 15.19 -42.19 12.93
CA PRO A 100 16.34 -41.31 12.81
C PRO A 100 16.79 -41.23 11.35
N ASP A 101 16.62 -40.06 10.74
CA ASP A 101 17.15 -39.74 9.42
C ASP A 101 17.99 -38.46 9.54
N PRO A 102 19.32 -38.55 9.45
CA PRO A 102 20.23 -37.40 9.55
C PRO A 102 20.00 -36.32 8.50
N GLY A 103 19.21 -36.58 7.46
CA GLY A 103 18.85 -35.63 6.41
C GLY A 103 17.42 -35.10 6.47
N ALA A 104 16.63 -35.47 7.49
CA ALA A 104 15.23 -35.02 7.57
C ALA A 104 15.11 -33.57 8.07
N ASP A 105 14.25 -32.80 7.41
CA ASP A 105 13.97 -31.41 7.74
C ASP A 105 12.50 -31.22 8.16
N ALA A 106 12.29 -30.47 9.24
CA ALA A 106 11.01 -29.90 9.59
C ALA A 106 10.74 -28.67 8.70
N VAL A 107 9.68 -28.73 7.89
CA VAL A 107 9.29 -27.64 6.98
C VAL A 107 7.93 -27.10 7.40
N VAL A 108 7.83 -25.79 7.58
CA VAL A 108 6.55 -25.11 7.79
C VAL A 108 6.38 -24.03 6.73
N GLU A 109 5.28 -24.11 6.00
CA GLU A 109 4.88 -23.11 5.02
C GLU A 109 3.62 -22.42 5.52
N VAL A 110 3.62 -21.09 5.46
CA VAL A 110 2.51 -20.26 5.91
C VAL A 110 2.08 -19.39 4.74
N ARG A 111 0.78 -19.32 4.48
CA ARG A 111 0.17 -18.56 3.39
C ARG A 111 -0.85 -17.58 3.94
N TYR A 112 -0.84 -16.37 3.41
CA TYR A 112 -1.76 -15.30 3.78
C TYR A 112 -2.26 -14.60 2.52
N SER A 113 -3.58 -14.40 2.44
CA SER A 113 -4.19 -13.66 1.34
C SER A 113 -4.23 -12.18 1.69
N PHE A 114 -3.38 -11.38 1.04
CA PHE A 114 -3.33 -9.94 1.25
C PHE A 114 -4.46 -9.25 0.49
N GLU A 115 -5.17 -8.37 1.21
CA GLU A 115 -6.20 -7.49 0.67
C GLU A 115 -5.78 -6.02 0.84
N PHE A 116 -5.89 -5.27 -0.26
CA PHE A 116 -5.63 -3.84 -0.28
C PHE A 116 -6.69 -3.11 0.55
N ILE A 117 -6.25 -2.27 1.49
CA ILE A 117 -7.18 -1.44 2.28
C ILE A 117 -7.53 -0.15 1.53
N THR A 118 -6.61 0.32 0.67
CA THR A 118 -6.84 1.50 -0.14
C THR A 118 -7.48 1.09 -1.48
N PRO A 119 -8.25 1.99 -2.13
CA PRO A 119 -8.84 1.72 -3.43
C PRO A 119 -7.81 1.73 -4.57
N VAL A 120 -6.51 1.47 -4.31
CA VAL A 120 -5.45 1.48 -5.33
C VAL A 120 -5.72 0.50 -6.46
N ALA A 121 -6.30 -0.68 -6.17
CA ALA A 121 -6.67 -1.63 -7.22
C ALA A 121 -7.73 -1.04 -8.18
N GLY A 122 -8.76 -0.40 -7.63
CA GLY A 122 -9.81 0.26 -8.43
C GLY A 122 -9.32 1.52 -9.15
N LEU A 123 -8.41 2.29 -8.54
CA LEU A 123 -7.77 3.44 -9.19
C LEU A 123 -6.81 2.99 -10.30
N ALA A 124 -6.05 1.91 -10.09
CA ALA A 124 -5.20 1.33 -11.12
C ALA A 124 -6.01 0.86 -12.33
N ALA A 125 -7.18 0.25 -12.10
CA ALA A 125 -8.11 -0.15 -13.15
C ALA A 125 -8.56 1.02 -14.03
N LEU A 126 -8.79 2.20 -13.45
CA LEU A 126 -9.15 3.42 -14.19
C LEU A 126 -8.03 3.90 -15.13
N PHE A 127 -6.76 3.66 -14.78
CA PHE A 127 -5.59 4.00 -15.60
C PHE A 127 -5.11 2.84 -16.49
N GLY A 128 -5.93 1.79 -16.66
CA GLY A 128 -5.62 0.62 -17.49
C GLY A 128 -4.68 -0.41 -16.85
N GLY A 129 -4.43 -0.32 -15.55
CA GLY A 129 -3.68 -1.31 -14.76
C GLY A 129 -4.62 -2.33 -14.11
N GLY A 130 -4.25 -3.62 -14.11
CA GLY A 130 -5.03 -4.67 -13.44
C GLY A 130 -4.36 -5.15 -12.16
N LEU A 131 -4.98 -4.91 -11.01
CA LEU A 131 -4.64 -5.51 -9.71
C LEU A 131 -5.80 -6.39 -9.21
N ASP A 132 -6.49 -7.05 -10.13
CA ASP A 132 -7.68 -7.85 -9.86
C ASP A 132 -7.32 -9.18 -9.19
N GLY A 133 -7.26 -9.17 -7.86
CA GLY A 133 -7.26 -10.37 -7.04
C GLY A 133 -6.48 -10.24 -5.73
N PRO A 134 -6.81 -11.05 -4.71
CA PRO A 134 -6.02 -11.15 -3.49
C PRO A 134 -4.62 -11.65 -3.83
N ILE A 135 -3.59 -10.96 -3.33
CA ILE A 135 -2.20 -11.37 -3.52
C ILE A 135 -1.84 -12.37 -2.42
N THR A 136 -1.57 -13.62 -2.79
CA THR A 136 -1.15 -14.63 -1.82
C THR A 136 0.33 -14.45 -1.48
N LEU A 137 0.60 -14.10 -0.23
CA LEU A 137 1.93 -14.06 0.36
C LEU A 137 2.25 -15.42 0.99
N SER A 138 3.50 -15.85 0.91
CA SER A 138 3.96 -17.07 1.56
C SER A 138 5.31 -16.90 2.27
N GLY A 139 5.41 -17.54 3.44
CA GLY A 139 6.64 -17.65 4.22
C GLY A 139 6.99 -19.12 4.43
N ARG A 140 8.27 -19.47 4.27
CA ARG A 140 8.78 -20.83 4.47
C ARG A 140 9.88 -20.85 5.52
N GLY A 141 9.74 -21.72 6.51
CA GLY A 141 10.73 -22.04 7.53
C GLY A 141 11.18 -23.49 7.38
N VAL A 142 12.49 -23.71 7.50
CA VAL A 142 13.11 -25.04 7.45
C VAL A 142 14.09 -25.15 8.61
N MET A 143 14.05 -26.27 9.34
CA MET A 143 14.96 -26.60 10.43
C MET A 143 15.30 -28.10 10.37
N PRO A 144 16.55 -28.51 10.61
CA PRO A 144 16.90 -29.93 10.66
C PRO A 144 16.18 -30.62 11.82
N CYS A 145 15.71 -31.83 11.58
CA CYS A 145 15.13 -32.68 12.61
C CYS A 145 16.22 -33.13 13.58
N LEU A 146 15.89 -33.12 14.87
CA LEU A 146 16.71 -33.79 15.87
C LEU A 146 16.36 -35.29 15.78
N GLY A 147 17.29 -36.07 15.22
CA GLY A 147 17.13 -37.51 15.00
C GLY A 147 16.98 -38.33 16.27
#